data_AF-A0A9P1G2W2-F1
#
_entry.id   AF-A0A9P1G2W2-F1
#
_cell.length_a   1.000
_cell.length_b   1.000
_cell.length_c   1.000
_cell.angle_alpha   90.00
_cell.angle_beta   90.00
_cell.angle_gamma   90.00
#
_symmetry.space_group_name_H-M   'P 1'
#
loop_
_entity.id
_entity.type
_entity.pdbx_description
1 polymer ?
#
loop_
_entity_poly.entity_id
_entity_poly.type
_entity_poly.pdbx_seq_one_letter_code
_entity_poly.pdbx_strand_id
1 'polypeptide(L)'
;MDNSPIVVLSSSSENGERKSSSEPPQVEETAGKAKAKPKTTVMLRNLPNNYTRSMLLHLLDEQGFGGKYDFLYLPIDFDRKANLGYAFVNLVDEEDVDEFWSSFDGFGSWSFPSSKVCQVSWSGPKQGLKAHVDRYKNSPVMHKSVPDEYKPMILSQGIPKRFPAPTIRVQHPKKAGKH
;
A
#
# COMPACT_ATOMS: atom_id res chain seq x y z
N MET A 1 -9.99 -12.05 -70.20
CA MET A 1 -9.66 -10.73 -70.77
C MET A 1 -10.99 -10.05 -71.04
N ASP A 2 -11.17 -8.89 -70.40
CA ASP A 2 -12.25 -7.91 -70.60
C ASP A 2 -13.67 -8.33 -70.15
N ASN A 3 -14.49 -7.56 -69.41
CA ASN A 3 -14.33 -6.44 -68.49
C ASN A 3 -15.72 -6.30 -67.82
N SER A 4 -15.78 -6.10 -66.51
CA SER A 4 -16.93 -5.41 -65.86
C SER A 4 -16.56 -3.91 -65.80
N PRO A 5 -17.43 -2.91 -65.53
CA PRO A 5 -18.73 -2.99 -64.85
C PRO A 5 -19.81 -1.97 -65.31
N ILE A 6 -20.87 -1.96 -64.51
CA ILE A 6 -22.13 -1.23 -64.51
C ILE A 6 -21.98 0.26 -64.07
N VAL A 7 -22.91 1.07 -64.58
CA VAL A 7 -23.34 2.47 -64.25
C VAL A 7 -23.35 2.82 -62.74
N VAL A 8 -23.22 4.07 -62.26
CA VAL A 8 -24.21 5.18 -62.31
C VAL A 8 -23.62 6.54 -61.83
N LEU A 9 -23.98 7.61 -62.57
CA LEU A 9 -24.53 8.94 -62.17
C LEU A 9 -23.91 9.72 -60.98
N SER A 10 -23.19 10.83 -61.23
CA SER A 10 -23.63 12.27 -61.19
C SER A 10 -24.02 12.79 -59.79
N SER A 11 -23.59 13.95 -59.26
CA SER A 11 -23.09 15.19 -59.85
C SER A 11 -22.28 16.04 -58.85
N SER A 12 -21.32 16.79 -59.41
CA SER A 12 -20.80 18.13 -59.09
C SER A 12 -21.73 19.08 -58.29
N SER A 13 -21.33 20.18 -57.66
CA SER A 13 -20.03 20.87 -57.42
C SER A 13 -20.29 22.07 -56.47
N GLU A 14 -19.24 22.44 -55.71
CA GLU A 14 -18.78 23.82 -55.35
C GLU A 14 -19.75 24.81 -54.65
N ASN A 15 -19.33 25.82 -53.87
CA ASN A 15 -18.10 26.61 -53.80
C ASN A 15 -18.08 27.39 -52.45
N GLY A 16 -16.93 27.95 -52.03
CA GLY A 16 -16.94 29.12 -51.13
C GLY A 16 -15.75 29.30 -50.19
N GLU A 17 -14.82 30.16 -50.60
CA GLU A 17 -13.47 30.40 -50.06
C GLU A 17 -13.33 31.49 -48.96
N ARG A 18 -12.22 31.41 -48.19
CA ARG A 18 -11.38 32.45 -47.54
C ARG A 18 -11.85 33.19 -46.25
N LYS A 19 -11.03 33.13 -45.18
CA LYS A 19 -9.95 34.13 -44.87
C LYS A 19 -9.18 33.79 -43.58
N SER A 20 -7.90 34.17 -43.61
CA SER A 20 -6.87 34.08 -42.57
C SER A 20 -7.08 35.09 -41.44
N SER A 21 -6.84 34.67 -40.20
CA SER A 21 -6.33 35.53 -39.12
C SER A 21 -5.54 34.68 -38.11
N SER A 22 -4.28 35.06 -37.95
CA SER A 22 -3.27 34.58 -37.02
C SER A 22 -3.68 34.72 -35.55
N GLU A 23 -3.57 33.63 -34.78
CA GLU A 23 -3.64 33.64 -33.32
C GLU A 23 -2.31 33.11 -32.76
N PRO A 24 -1.70 33.73 -31.73
CA PRO A 24 -0.38 33.35 -31.22
C PRO A 24 -0.44 31.97 -30.54
N PRO A 25 0.68 31.21 -30.50
CA PRO A 25 0.72 29.97 -29.75
C PRO A 25 0.58 30.30 -28.25
N GLN A 26 -0.49 29.79 -27.64
CA GLN A 26 -0.64 29.77 -26.20
C GLN A 26 0.49 28.90 -25.63
N VAL A 27 1.50 29.56 -25.08
CA VAL A 27 2.50 28.92 -24.23
C VAL A 27 1.78 28.43 -22.98
N GLU A 28 1.41 27.15 -22.97
CA GLU A 28 0.96 26.52 -21.75
C GLU A 28 2.15 26.43 -20.79
N GLU A 29 2.17 27.38 -19.88
CA GLU A 29 3.00 27.41 -18.69
C GLU A 29 2.68 26.16 -17.86
N THR A 30 3.46 25.11 -18.07
CA THR A 30 3.40 23.89 -17.27
C THR A 30 3.88 24.20 -15.86
N ALA A 31 2.96 24.72 -15.05
CA ALA A 31 3.10 24.78 -13.60
C ALA A 31 3.49 23.38 -13.11
N GLY A 32 4.73 23.24 -12.65
CA GLY A 32 5.30 21.97 -12.24
C GLY A 32 4.40 21.27 -11.23
N LYS A 33 3.72 20.20 -11.66
CA LYS A 33 3.12 19.24 -10.73
C LYS A 33 4.24 18.74 -9.84
N ALA A 34 4.26 19.17 -8.58
CA ALA A 34 5.10 18.56 -7.57
C ALA A 34 4.85 17.05 -7.62
N LYS A 35 5.88 16.26 -7.97
CA LYS A 35 5.78 14.80 -7.98
C LYS A 35 5.26 14.38 -6.60
N ALA A 36 4.13 13.67 -6.58
CA ALA A 36 3.61 13.09 -5.34
C ALA A 36 4.71 12.21 -4.74
N LYS A 37 4.89 12.28 -3.42
CA LYS A 37 5.88 11.42 -2.74
C LYS A 37 5.58 9.95 -3.06
N PRO A 38 6.62 9.15 -3.29
CA PRO A 38 6.43 7.74 -3.57
C PRO A 38 5.78 7.04 -2.38
N LYS A 39 4.96 6.03 -2.68
CA LYS A 39 4.23 5.26 -1.66
C LYS A 39 4.97 3.97 -1.39
N THR A 40 5.25 3.71 -0.13
CA THR A 40 6.03 2.55 0.32
C THR A 40 5.27 1.68 1.32
N THR A 41 4.10 2.14 1.80
CA THR A 41 3.35 1.40 2.82
C THR A 41 2.13 0.70 2.25
N VAL A 42 2.07 -0.59 2.47
CA VAL A 42 0.94 -1.45 2.10
C VAL A 42 0.22 -1.99 3.33
N MET A 43 -1.04 -2.34 3.13
CA MET A 43 -1.89 -3.04 4.08
C MET A 43 -2.19 -4.42 3.51
N LEU A 44 -1.67 -5.45 4.17
CA LEU A 44 -2.04 -6.83 3.94
C LEU A 44 -3.39 -7.10 4.60
N ARG A 45 -4.36 -7.63 3.87
CA ARG A 45 -5.70 -7.93 4.35
C ARG A 45 -6.01 -9.41 4.21
N ASN A 46 -7.04 -9.85 4.93
CA ASN A 46 -7.49 -11.23 4.99
C ASN A 46 -6.41 -12.21 5.49
N LEU A 47 -5.58 -11.78 6.44
CA LEU A 47 -4.61 -12.66 7.09
C LEU A 47 -5.34 -13.69 7.99
N PRO A 48 -4.82 -14.93 8.11
CA PRO A 48 -5.34 -15.88 9.09
C PRO A 48 -5.15 -15.34 10.51
N ASN A 49 -6.20 -15.40 11.34
CA ASN A 49 -6.22 -14.73 12.65
C ASN A 49 -5.22 -15.29 13.67
N ASN A 50 -4.69 -16.49 13.41
CA ASN A 50 -3.70 -17.16 14.24
C ASN A 50 -2.26 -16.80 13.86
N TYR A 51 -2.03 -16.02 12.80
CA TYR A 51 -0.69 -15.47 12.54
C TYR A 51 -0.24 -14.59 13.70
N THR A 52 1.00 -14.81 14.13
CA THR A 52 1.71 -13.91 15.03
C THR A 52 2.58 -12.94 14.22
N ARG A 53 3.10 -11.90 14.89
CA ARG A 53 4.04 -10.97 14.27
C ARG A 53 5.30 -11.71 13.82
N SER A 54 5.78 -12.64 14.63
CA SER A 54 6.94 -13.49 14.33
C SER A 54 6.73 -14.39 13.10
N MET A 55 5.55 -15.00 12.97
CA MET A 55 5.22 -15.80 11.78
C MET A 55 5.13 -14.94 10.52
N LEU A 56 4.58 -13.73 10.64
CA LEU A 56 4.51 -12.81 9.51
C LEU A 56 5.91 -12.34 9.10
N LEU A 57 6.79 -11.98 10.04
CA LEU A 57 8.19 -11.63 9.75
C LEU A 57 8.90 -12.76 9.00
N HIS A 58 8.78 -13.98 9.50
CA HIS A 58 9.38 -15.15 8.85
C HIS A 58 8.86 -15.34 7.43
N LEU A 59 7.54 -15.23 7.24
CA LEU A 59 6.93 -15.31 5.90
C LEU A 59 7.46 -14.23 4.95
N LEU A 60 7.56 -12.98 5.40
CA LEU A 60 8.09 -11.90 4.56
C LEU A 60 9.54 -12.17 4.14
N ASP A 61 10.36 -12.65 5.07
CA ASP A 61 11.76 -12.97 4.81
C ASP A 61 11.90 -14.18 3.88
N GLU A 62 11.08 -15.23 4.07
CA GLU A 62 11.02 -16.40 3.18
C GLU A 62 10.59 -16.06 1.75
N GLN A 63 9.75 -15.04 1.57
CA GLN A 63 9.37 -14.52 0.25
C GLN A 63 10.42 -13.57 -0.36
N GLY A 64 11.60 -13.43 0.27
CA GLY A 64 12.71 -12.64 -0.27
C GLY A 64 12.72 -11.16 0.13
N PHE A 65 11.88 -10.75 1.08
CA PHE A 65 11.80 -9.37 1.56
C PHE A 65 12.64 -9.08 2.81
N GLY A 66 13.52 -10.01 3.19
CA GLY A 66 14.45 -9.84 4.30
C GLY A 66 15.27 -8.55 4.16
N GLY A 67 15.07 -7.61 5.08
CA GLY A 67 15.74 -6.31 5.06
C GLY A 67 15.14 -5.25 4.14
N LYS A 68 14.11 -5.57 3.35
CA LYS A 68 13.41 -4.65 2.43
C LYS A 68 12.26 -3.86 3.09
N TYR A 69 12.00 -4.06 4.37
CA TYR A 69 10.98 -3.34 5.13
C TYR A 69 11.52 -2.80 6.46
N ASP A 70 11.00 -1.64 6.87
CA ASP A 70 11.45 -0.91 8.06
C ASP A 70 10.35 -0.69 9.11
N PHE A 71 9.12 -1.08 8.81
CA PHE A 71 7.98 -1.04 9.72
C PHE A 71 7.07 -2.22 9.51
N LEU A 72 6.65 -2.85 10.61
CA LEU A 72 5.63 -3.88 10.60
C LEU A 72 4.70 -3.73 11.80
N TYR A 73 3.39 -3.82 11.57
CA TYR A 73 2.42 -3.88 12.64
C TYR A 73 1.25 -4.82 12.31
N LEU A 74 1.08 -5.83 13.16
CA LEU A 74 -0.03 -6.78 13.15
C LEU A 74 -0.93 -6.51 14.37
N PRO A 75 -2.05 -5.78 14.23
CA PRO A 75 -2.93 -5.47 15.36
C PRO A 75 -3.59 -6.72 15.93
N ILE A 76 -3.63 -6.79 17.25
CA ILE A 76 -4.18 -7.92 18.01
C ILE A 76 -5.42 -7.47 18.78
N ASP A 77 -6.46 -8.30 18.73
CA ASP A 77 -7.55 -8.27 19.69
C ASP A 77 -7.06 -8.90 21.00
N PHE A 78 -6.91 -8.08 22.05
CA PHE A 78 -6.36 -8.54 23.33
C PHE A 78 -7.29 -9.51 24.08
N ASP A 79 -8.60 -9.47 23.82
CA ASP A 79 -9.56 -10.36 24.47
C ASP A 79 -9.55 -11.74 23.78
N ARG A 80 -9.50 -11.75 22.45
CA ARG A 80 -9.46 -12.99 21.65
C ARG A 80 -8.05 -13.56 21.48
N LYS A 81 -7.02 -12.79 21.80
CA LYS A 81 -5.59 -13.11 21.58
C LYS A 81 -5.31 -13.53 20.14
N ALA A 82 -5.97 -12.87 19.19
CA ALA A 82 -5.90 -13.17 17.77
C ALA A 82 -5.72 -11.87 16.97
N ASN A 83 -5.06 -11.93 15.81
CA ASN A 83 -4.91 -10.73 14.99
C ASN A 83 -6.24 -10.31 14.36
N LEU A 84 -6.33 -9.04 13.94
CA LEU A 84 -7.54 -8.48 13.33
C LEU A 84 -7.71 -8.79 11.83
N GLY A 85 -6.90 -9.69 11.27
CA GLY A 85 -6.96 -10.11 9.87
C GLY A 85 -6.26 -9.16 8.90
N TYR A 86 -5.46 -8.21 9.40
CA TYR A 86 -4.69 -7.30 8.56
C TYR A 86 -3.37 -6.89 9.23
N ALA A 87 -2.41 -6.46 8.43
CA ALA A 87 -1.14 -5.91 8.89
C ALA A 87 -0.74 -4.69 8.04
N PHE A 88 0.08 -3.82 8.60
CA PHE A 88 0.74 -2.74 7.88
C PHE A 88 2.22 -3.06 7.73
N VAL A 89 2.74 -2.89 6.51
CA VAL A 89 4.17 -3.08 6.18
C VAL A 89 4.64 -1.84 5.42
N ASN A 90 5.71 -1.22 5.87
CA ASN A 90 6.40 -0.18 5.10
C ASN A 90 7.68 -0.76 4.50
N LEU A 91 7.78 -0.73 3.17
CA LEU A 91 9.03 -1.03 2.48
C LEU A 91 10.00 0.14 2.60
N VAL A 92 11.29 -0.19 2.52
CA VAL A 92 12.38 0.80 2.55
C VAL A 92 12.38 1.58 1.24
N ASP A 93 12.40 0.86 0.13
CA ASP A 93 12.50 1.41 -1.22
C ASP A 93 11.18 1.24 -1.98
N GLU A 94 10.83 2.23 -2.79
CA GLU A 94 9.61 2.19 -3.62
C GLU A 94 9.68 1.11 -4.71
N GLU A 95 10.90 0.77 -5.14
CA GLU A 95 11.18 -0.19 -6.21
C GLU A 95 10.74 -1.62 -5.83
N ASP A 96 10.75 -1.94 -4.53
CA ASP A 96 10.34 -3.25 -4.02
C ASP A 96 8.81 -3.41 -3.92
N VAL A 97 8.04 -2.32 -4.07
CA VAL A 97 6.60 -2.33 -3.81
C VAL A 97 5.84 -3.17 -4.82
N ASP A 98 6.19 -3.10 -6.10
CA ASP A 98 5.50 -3.85 -7.16
C ASP A 98 5.76 -5.35 -7.05
N GLU A 99 7.00 -5.74 -6.70
CA GLU A 99 7.37 -7.13 -6.42
C GLU A 99 6.63 -7.63 -5.16
N PHE A 100 6.63 -6.86 -4.08
CA PHE A 100 5.88 -7.18 -2.87
C PHE A 100 4.40 -7.34 -3.13
N TRP A 101 3.80 -6.42 -3.89
CA TRP A 101 2.37 -6.47 -4.21
C TRP A 101 2.05 -7.75 -4.97
N SER A 102 2.84 -8.08 -5.97
CA SER A 102 2.64 -9.26 -6.82
C SER A 102 2.84 -10.57 -6.06
N SER A 103 3.76 -10.61 -5.09
CA SER A 103 4.01 -11.78 -4.25
C SER A 103 2.91 -12.04 -3.22
N PHE A 104 2.28 -10.98 -2.70
CA PHE A 104 1.31 -11.11 -1.61
C PHE A 104 -0.15 -10.98 -2.04
N ASP A 105 -0.48 -10.31 -3.15
CA ASP A 105 -1.87 -10.22 -3.61
C ASP A 105 -2.31 -11.56 -4.22
N GLY A 106 -3.32 -12.18 -3.62
CA GLY A 106 -3.70 -13.56 -3.95
C GLY A 106 -2.91 -14.64 -3.20
N PHE A 107 -2.02 -14.28 -2.27
CA PHE A 107 -1.25 -15.26 -1.51
C PHE A 107 -2.13 -16.13 -0.61
N GLY A 108 -1.94 -17.45 -0.65
CA GLY A 108 -2.68 -18.42 0.15
C GLY A 108 -1.83 -19.53 0.78
N SER A 109 -0.52 -19.53 0.55
CA SER A 109 0.41 -20.58 0.99
C SER A 109 0.86 -20.36 2.44
N TRP A 110 -0.10 -20.37 3.37
CA TRP A 110 0.15 -20.09 4.78
C TRP A 110 0.89 -21.23 5.49
N SER A 111 1.61 -20.92 6.57
CA SER A 111 2.29 -21.92 7.43
C SER A 111 1.36 -22.93 8.11
N PHE A 112 0.04 -22.80 7.96
CA PHE A 112 -0.96 -23.73 8.48
C PHE A 112 -2.20 -23.74 7.58
N PRO A 113 -3.03 -24.81 7.62
CA PRO A 113 -4.23 -24.89 6.79
C PRO A 113 -5.16 -23.70 6.99
N SER A 114 -5.39 -22.94 5.93
CA SER A 114 -6.36 -21.85 5.89
C SER A 114 -6.84 -21.63 4.46
N SER A 115 -8.15 -21.40 4.27
CA SER A 115 -8.75 -21.06 2.98
C SER A 115 -8.69 -19.57 2.65
N LYS A 116 -8.10 -18.76 3.53
CA LYS A 116 -7.99 -17.32 3.30
C LYS A 116 -7.02 -17.03 2.17
N VAL A 117 -7.28 -15.94 1.47
CA VAL A 117 -6.46 -15.44 0.37
C VAL A 117 -6.15 -13.98 0.65
N CYS A 118 -4.86 -13.66 0.72
CA CYS A 118 -4.39 -12.33 1.05
C CYS A 118 -4.82 -11.32 -0.02
N GLN A 119 -5.10 -10.09 0.42
CA GLN A 119 -5.34 -8.96 -0.47
C GLN A 119 -4.42 -7.81 -0.07
N VAL A 120 -3.71 -7.25 -1.03
CA VAL A 120 -2.85 -6.08 -0.81
C VAL A 120 -3.64 -4.81 -1.14
N SER A 121 -3.34 -3.74 -0.41
CA SER A 121 -3.90 -2.41 -0.66
C SER A 121 -2.94 -1.34 -0.16
N TRP A 122 -3.05 -0.12 -0.65
CA TRP A 122 -2.29 0.99 -0.09
C TRP A 122 -2.72 1.27 1.36
N SER A 123 -1.75 1.51 2.26
CA SER A 123 -2.06 2.01 3.60
C SER A 123 -2.65 3.42 3.52
N GLY A 124 -3.94 3.55 3.83
CA GLY A 124 -4.66 4.82 3.83
C GLY A 124 -5.17 5.16 5.24
N PRO A 125 -5.04 6.41 5.73
CA PRO A 125 -4.48 7.60 5.08
C PRO A 125 -2.96 7.82 5.34
N LYS A 126 -2.24 6.85 5.94
CA LYS A 126 -0.84 7.02 6.37
C LYS A 126 0.12 6.28 5.45
N GLN A 127 1.18 6.97 5.00
CA GLN A 127 2.23 6.46 4.12
C GLN A 127 3.61 6.83 4.64
N GLY A 128 4.56 5.89 4.51
CA GLY A 128 5.94 6.00 4.96
C GLY A 128 6.15 5.69 6.44
N LEU A 129 7.35 5.23 6.78
CA LEU A 129 7.80 4.94 8.14
C LEU A 129 7.44 6.05 9.14
N LYS A 130 7.78 7.31 8.82
CA LYS A 130 7.58 8.45 9.72
C LYS A 130 6.11 8.60 10.13
N ALA A 131 5.17 8.46 9.18
CA ALA A 131 3.75 8.61 9.47
C ALA A 131 3.24 7.50 10.41
N HIS A 132 3.77 6.29 10.26
CA HIS A 132 3.43 5.15 11.11
C HIS A 132 4.07 5.27 12.51
N VAL A 133 5.33 5.70 12.59
CA VAL A 133 6.00 6.01 13.86
C VAL A 133 5.22 7.08 14.63
N ASP A 134 4.88 8.19 13.98
CA ASP A 134 4.12 9.28 14.60
C ASP A 134 2.73 8.83 15.06
N ARG A 135 2.07 7.93 14.31
CA ARG A 135 0.77 7.36 14.67
C ARG A 135 0.85 6.54 15.95
N TYR A 136 1.88 5.71 16.10
CA TYR A 136 1.91 4.71 17.17
C TYR A 136 2.75 5.11 18.38
N LYS A 137 3.73 6.01 18.27
CA LYS A 137 4.63 6.38 19.38
C LYS A 137 3.90 6.74 20.68
N ASN A 138 2.76 7.41 20.57
CA ASN A 138 1.95 7.86 21.70
C ASN A 138 0.65 7.05 21.88
N SER A 139 0.47 5.97 21.10
CA SER A 139 -0.72 5.13 21.14
C SER A 139 -0.71 4.21 22.37
N PRO A 140 -1.88 3.90 22.98
CA PRO A 140 -1.99 2.95 24.08
C PRO A 140 -1.36 1.58 23.80
N VAL A 141 -1.25 1.16 22.52
CA VAL A 141 -0.56 -0.09 22.16
C VAL A 141 0.91 -0.10 22.60
N MET A 142 1.55 1.07 22.71
CA MET A 142 2.94 1.19 23.17
C MET A 142 3.08 1.16 24.70
N HIS A 143 1.99 1.04 25.45
CA HIS A 143 2.04 0.98 26.91
C HIS A 143 2.87 -0.21 27.41
N LYS A 144 3.55 -0.05 28.55
CA LYS A 144 4.43 -1.08 29.14
C LYS A 144 3.72 -2.40 29.48
N SER A 145 2.40 -2.36 29.71
CA SER A 145 1.59 -3.56 29.98
C SER A 145 1.25 -4.37 28.74
N VAL A 146 1.46 -3.82 27.54
CA VAL A 146 1.22 -4.52 26.28
C VAL A 146 2.44 -5.41 26.00
N PRO A 147 2.25 -6.72 25.73
CA PRO A 147 3.32 -7.60 25.28
C PRO A 147 4.02 -7.04 24.04
N ASP A 148 5.34 -7.20 23.96
CA ASP A 148 6.12 -6.68 22.83
C ASP A 148 5.62 -7.22 21.48
N GLU A 149 5.24 -8.50 21.44
CA GLU A 149 4.72 -9.16 20.24
C GLU A 149 3.48 -8.49 19.63
N TYR A 150 2.74 -7.71 20.42
CA TYR A 150 1.54 -7.00 19.98
C TYR A 150 1.81 -5.55 19.58
N LYS A 151 3.06 -5.09 19.69
CA LYS A 151 3.46 -3.72 19.37
C LYS A 151 3.93 -3.61 17.92
N PRO A 152 3.73 -2.44 17.30
CA PRO A 152 4.45 -2.07 16.09
C PRO A 152 5.95 -2.24 16.26
N MET A 153 6.60 -2.79 15.24
CA MET A 153 8.04 -2.96 15.16
C MET A 153 8.60 -2.02 14.10
N ILE A 154 9.78 -1.46 14.38
CA ILE A 154 10.61 -0.83 13.36
C ILE A 154 11.88 -1.66 13.15
N LEU A 155 12.37 -1.70 11.92
CA LEU A 155 13.55 -2.45 11.53
C LEU A 155 14.50 -1.56 10.75
N SER A 156 15.77 -1.94 10.72
CA SER A 156 16.76 -1.34 9.85
C SER A 156 17.71 -2.43 9.41
N GLN A 157 17.79 -2.66 8.09
CA GLN A 157 18.59 -3.74 7.50
C GLN A 157 18.22 -5.11 8.09
N GLY A 158 16.92 -5.38 8.24
CA GLY A 158 16.38 -6.63 8.81
C GLY A 158 16.53 -6.77 10.33
N ILE A 159 17.19 -5.81 11.00
CA ILE A 159 17.42 -5.88 12.44
C ILE A 159 16.36 -5.06 13.19
N PRO A 160 15.63 -5.65 14.17
CA PRO A 160 14.69 -4.91 15.01
C PRO A 160 15.37 -3.73 15.73
N LYS A 161 14.71 -2.57 15.70
CA LYS A 161 15.16 -1.36 16.40
C LYS A 161 14.16 -0.98 17.49
N ARG A 162 14.65 -0.26 18.50
CA ARG A 162 13.80 0.29 19.56
C ARG A 162 12.86 1.33 18.97
N PHE A 163 11.57 1.14 19.15
CA PHE A 163 10.57 2.14 18.79
C PHE A 163 10.87 3.47 19.51
N PRO A 164 10.73 4.63 18.86
CA PRO A 164 10.97 5.92 19.49
C PRO A 164 10.17 6.10 20.78
N ALA A 165 10.81 6.67 21.80
CA ALA A 165 10.18 6.90 23.10
C ALA A 165 8.93 7.79 22.94
N PRO A 166 7.87 7.52 23.70
CA PRO A 166 6.68 8.36 23.67
C PRO A 166 7.00 9.77 24.16
N THR A 167 6.38 10.78 23.53
CA THR A 167 6.53 12.18 23.95
C THR A 167 5.54 12.57 25.04
N ILE A 168 4.60 11.68 25.37
CA ILE A 168 3.59 11.86 26.40
C ILE A 168 3.46 10.59 27.24
N ARG A 169 2.85 10.68 28.42
CA ARG A 169 2.48 9.49 29.19
C ARG A 169 1.41 8.68 28.43
N VAL A 170 1.81 7.51 27.94
CA VAL A 170 0.92 6.57 27.26
C VAL A 170 -0.05 5.96 28.27
N GLN A 171 -1.34 5.99 27.94
CA GLN A 171 -2.40 5.42 28.77
C GLN A 171 -2.49 3.91 28.56
N HIS A 172 -3.06 3.19 29.53
CA HIS A 172 -3.37 1.77 29.35
C HIS A 172 -4.32 1.56 28.16
N PRO A 173 -4.15 0.48 27.38
CA PRO A 173 -5.13 0.11 26.36
C PRO A 173 -6.51 -0.03 27.00
N LYS A 174 -7.50 0.67 26.42
CA LYS A 174 -8.89 0.45 26.78
C LYS A 174 -9.28 -0.95 26.29
N LYS A 175 -10.01 -1.71 27.11
CA LYS A 175 -10.66 -2.93 26.63
C LYS A 175 -11.58 -2.55 25.46
N ALA A 176 -11.65 -3.38 24.43
CA ALA A 176 -12.64 -3.19 23.39
C ALA A 176 -14.02 -3.22 24.08
N GLY A 177 -14.80 -2.15 23.94
CA GLY A 177 -16.16 -2.13 24.48
C GLY A 177 -16.92 -3.29 23.85
N LYS A 178 -17.53 -4.14 24.68
CA LYS A 178 -18.49 -5.13 24.20
C LYS A 178 -19.62 -4.36 23.51
N HIS A 179 -19.69 -4.46 22.19
CA HIS A 179 -20.91 -4.17 21.42
C HIS A 179 -21.74 -5.44 21.34
#